data_AF-A0A7V8ZVW7-F1
#
_entry.id   AF-A0A7V8ZVW7-F1
#
_cell.length_a   1.000
_cell.length_b   1.000
_cell.length_c   1.000
_cell.angle_alpha   90.00
_cell.angle_beta   90.00
_cell.angle_gamma   90.00
#
_symmetry.space_group_name_H-M   'P 1'
#
loop_
_entity.id
_entity.type
_entity.pdbx_description
1 polymer ?
#
loop_
_entity_poly.entity_id
_entity_poly.type
_entity_poly.pdbx_seq_one_letter_code
_entity_poly.pdbx_strand_id
1 'polypeptide(L)'
;MDKLIPDPPPLHLDIAADANAERVIDSYLNPKPAQPDKKPAPDQLFTVVEGLDAESLLANLSETLASANAMAGDLAFDLDGSRRHVALGLQQLIELGELLANRALDVVDPR
;
A
#
# COMPACT_ATOMS: atom_id res chain seq x y z
N MET A 1 21.54 -49.70 38.17
CA MET A 1 21.77 -48.25 37.98
C MET A 1 20.56 -47.74 37.22
N ASP A 2 19.61 -47.13 37.92
CA ASP A 2 18.39 -46.62 37.32
C ASP A 2 18.72 -45.35 36.53
N LYS A 3 18.32 -45.31 35.25
CA LYS A 3 18.48 -44.12 34.41
C LYS A 3 17.60 -43.02 35.00
N LEU A 4 18.24 -41.97 35.54
CA LEU A 4 17.61 -40.82 36.21
C LEU A 4 16.87 -39.87 35.26
N ILE A 5 16.89 -40.14 33.96
CA ILE A 5 16.29 -39.30 32.94
C ILE A 5 15.30 -40.17 32.16
N PRO A 6 13.98 -39.93 32.29
CA PRO A 6 13.01 -40.59 31.44
C PRO A 6 13.27 -40.19 29.99
N ASP A 7 13.23 -41.16 29.08
CA ASP A 7 13.37 -40.89 27.66
C ASP A 7 12.30 -39.86 27.22
N PRO A 8 12.65 -38.86 26.39
CA PRO A 8 11.69 -37.91 25.89
C PRO A 8 10.57 -38.67 25.15
N PRO A 9 9.30 -38.25 25.29
CA PRO A 9 8.20 -38.89 24.58
C PRO A 9 8.50 -38.88 23.08
N PRO A 10 8.21 -39.98 22.35
CA PRO A 10 8.37 -40.01 20.91
C PRO A 10 7.59 -38.84 20.30
N LEU A 11 8.25 -38.00 19.52
CA LEU A 11 7.59 -37.02 18.67
C LEU A 11 6.78 -37.80 17.63
N HIS A 12 5.52 -38.09 17.94
CA HIS A 12 4.57 -38.60 16.95
C HIS A 12 4.12 -37.40 16.10
N LEU A 13 4.99 -37.00 15.17
CA LEU A 13 4.60 -36.13 14.09
C LEU A 13 3.79 -37.00 13.12
N ASP A 14 2.47 -37.04 13.30
CA ASP A 14 1.51 -37.56 12.32
C ASP A 14 1.54 -36.65 11.07
N ILE A 15 2.67 -36.63 10.35
CA ILE A 15 2.76 -36.05 9.00
C ILE A 15 2.20 -37.08 8.01
N ALA A 16 1.03 -37.64 8.32
CA ALA A 16 0.30 -38.49 7.41
C ALA A 16 -0.47 -37.57 6.45
N ALA A 17 0.22 -37.20 5.37
CA ALA A 17 -0.35 -36.68 4.12
C ALA A 17 -1.34 -35.51 4.25
N ASP A 18 -1.03 -34.51 5.09
CA ASP A 18 -1.65 -33.20 4.93
C ASP A 18 -0.87 -32.41 3.87
N ALA A 19 -1.51 -32.11 2.74
CA ALA A 19 -0.96 -31.27 1.68
C ALA A 19 -0.53 -29.88 2.20
N ASN A 20 -1.09 -29.45 3.34
CA ASN A 20 -0.67 -28.25 4.01
C ASN A 20 0.65 -28.43 4.80
N ALA A 21 0.89 -29.61 5.37
CA ALA A 21 2.15 -29.92 6.07
C ALA A 21 3.32 -29.99 5.08
N GLU A 22 3.14 -30.60 3.91
CA GLU A 22 4.15 -30.56 2.84
C GLU A 22 4.44 -29.13 2.40
N ARG A 23 3.42 -28.29 2.18
CA ARG A 23 3.60 -26.86 1.87
C ARG A 23 4.36 -26.10 2.95
N VAL A 24 4.11 -26.38 4.23
CA VAL A 24 4.80 -25.74 5.35
C VAL A 24 6.27 -26.17 5.37
N ILE A 25 6.56 -27.46 5.26
CA ILE A 25 7.93 -27.98 5.23
C ILE A 25 8.69 -27.42 4.02
N ASP A 26 8.06 -27.40 2.85
CA ASP A 26 8.66 -26.90 1.61
C ASP A 26 8.96 -25.40 1.69
N SER A 27 8.16 -24.63 2.43
CA SER A 27 8.43 -23.21 2.71
C SER A 27 9.66 -22.96 3.61
N TYR A 28 10.00 -23.92 4.49
CA TYR A 28 11.19 -23.86 5.34
C TYR A 28 12.44 -24.40 4.64
N LEU A 29 12.29 -25.45 3.82
CA LEU A 29 13.40 -26.12 3.14
C LEU A 29 13.82 -25.37 1.87
N ASN A 30 12.87 -24.75 1.18
CA ASN A 30 13.08 -23.95 -0.02
C ASN A 30 12.53 -22.53 0.20
N PRO A 31 13.17 -21.70 1.06
CA PRO A 31 12.79 -20.32 1.19
C PRO A 31 12.91 -19.67 -0.20
N LYS A 32 11.78 -19.25 -0.77
CA LYS A 32 11.81 -18.44 -1.99
C LYS A 32 12.73 -17.26 -1.69
N PRO A 33 13.69 -16.94 -2.59
CA PRO A 33 14.49 -15.74 -2.41
C PRO A 33 13.53 -14.60 -2.13
N ALA A 34 13.72 -13.90 -1.00
CA ALA A 34 13.01 -12.67 -0.75
C ALA A 34 13.09 -11.85 -2.03
N GLN A 35 11.94 -11.41 -2.55
CA GLN A 35 11.95 -10.56 -3.73
C GLN A 35 12.98 -9.47 -3.47
N PRO A 36 13.94 -9.25 -4.39
CA PRO A 36 14.97 -8.25 -4.15
C PRO A 36 14.26 -6.96 -3.83
N ASP A 37 14.52 -6.41 -2.63
CA ASP A 37 14.04 -5.09 -2.23
C ASP A 37 14.27 -4.18 -3.44
N LYS A 38 13.19 -3.65 -4.02
CA LYS A 38 13.30 -2.72 -5.14
C LYS A 38 14.05 -1.52 -4.61
N LYS A 39 15.37 -1.50 -4.78
CA LYS A 39 16.19 -0.36 -4.38
C LYS A 39 15.60 0.86 -5.07
N PRO A 40 15.21 1.90 -4.31
CA PRO A 40 14.76 3.15 -4.88
C PRO A 40 15.78 3.66 -5.89
N ALA A 41 15.32 4.36 -6.92
CA ALA A 41 16.24 4.99 -7.85
C ALA A 41 17.20 5.92 -7.08
N PRO A 42 18.46 6.10 -7.52
CA PRO A 42 19.46 6.87 -6.78
C PRO A 42 19.06 8.32 -6.47
N ASP A 43 18.10 8.88 -7.21
CA ASP A 43 17.54 10.22 -7.10
C ASP A 43 16.17 10.27 -6.41
N GLN A 44 15.63 9.13 -5.97
CA GLN A 44 14.32 9.05 -5.35
C GLN A 44 14.39 9.41 -3.86
N LEU A 45 13.89 10.61 -3.53
CA LEU A 45 13.83 11.11 -2.15
C LEU A 45 12.64 10.57 -1.34
N PHE A 46 11.54 10.22 -2.01
CA PHE A 46 10.30 9.78 -1.37
C PHE A 46 9.81 8.46 -1.97
N THR A 47 9.22 7.61 -1.14
CA THR A 47 8.53 6.39 -1.56
C THR A 47 7.22 6.23 -0.81
N VAL A 48 6.25 5.60 -1.45
CA VAL A 48 5.07 5.06 -0.77
C VAL A 48 5.48 3.74 -0.12
N VAL A 49 5.06 3.52 1.12
CA VAL A 49 5.35 2.29 1.86
C VAL A 49 4.61 1.11 1.20
N GLU A 50 5.31 0.01 0.98
CA GLU A 50 4.70 -1.20 0.42
C GLU A 50 3.71 -1.83 1.41
N GLY A 51 2.60 -2.37 0.91
CA GLY A 51 1.58 -3.01 1.73
C GLY A 51 0.62 -2.07 2.45
N LEU A 52 0.67 -0.76 2.19
CA LEU A 52 -0.40 0.16 2.61
C LEU A 52 -1.73 -0.26 1.99
N ASP A 53 -2.79 -0.18 2.79
CA ASP A 53 -4.13 -0.47 2.33
C ASP A 53 -4.67 0.67 1.44
N ALA A 54 -5.65 0.34 0.61
CA ALA A 54 -6.22 1.29 -0.34
C ALA A 54 -6.91 2.48 0.34
N GLU A 55 -7.52 2.28 1.52
CA GLU A 55 -8.20 3.33 2.27
C GLU A 55 -7.20 4.39 2.73
N SER A 56 -6.07 3.96 3.31
CA SER A 56 -4.96 4.85 3.71
C SER A 56 -4.41 5.65 2.53
N LEU A 57 -4.22 5.01 1.37
CA LEU A 57 -3.73 5.68 0.16
C LEU A 57 -4.74 6.70 -0.37
N LEU A 58 -6.02 6.35 -0.42
CA LEU A 58 -7.08 7.20 -0.93
C LEU A 58 -7.40 8.36 0.02
N ALA A 59 -7.34 8.15 1.34
CA ALA A 59 -7.46 9.20 2.33
C ALA A 59 -6.35 10.25 2.15
N ASN A 60 -5.09 9.80 2.01
CA ASN A 60 -3.97 10.70 1.77
C ASN A 60 -4.07 11.44 0.43
N LEU A 61 -4.51 10.75 -0.62
CA LEU A 61 -4.77 11.37 -1.92
C LEU A 61 -5.86 12.45 -1.82
N SER A 62 -6.97 12.14 -1.16
CA SER A 62 -8.08 13.07 -0.95
C SER A 62 -7.63 14.33 -0.19
N GLU A 63 -6.88 14.16 0.89
CA GLU A 63 -6.33 15.28 1.67
C GLU A 63 -5.31 16.11 0.87
N THR A 64 -4.48 15.45 0.05
CA THR A 64 -3.53 16.12 -0.85
C THR A 64 -4.25 16.95 -1.91
N LEU A 65 -5.29 16.39 -2.55
CA LEU A 65 -6.08 17.09 -3.56
C LEU A 65 -6.86 18.25 -2.95
N ALA A 66 -7.49 18.05 -1.79
CA ALA A 66 -8.18 19.11 -1.06
C ALA A 66 -7.24 20.27 -0.70
N SER A 67 -6.02 19.96 -0.24
CA SER A 67 -4.98 20.96 0.03
C SER A 67 -4.57 21.71 -1.23
N ALA A 68 -4.37 21.00 -2.35
CA ALA A 68 -4.06 21.61 -3.64
C ALA A 68 -5.21 22.51 -4.14
N ASN A 69 -6.45 22.08 -3.95
CA ASN A 69 -7.64 22.84 -4.32
C ASN A 69 -7.73 24.16 -3.55
N ALA A 70 -7.50 24.12 -2.23
CA ALA A 70 -7.45 25.32 -1.39
C ALA A 70 -6.34 26.28 -1.85
N MET A 71 -5.12 25.79 -2.09
CA MET A 71 -4.01 26.61 -2.59
C MET A 71 -4.30 27.24 -3.95
N ALA A 72 -4.93 26.49 -4.87
CA ALA A 72 -5.31 27.00 -6.18
C ALA A 72 -6.41 28.09 -6.08
N GLY A 73 -7.37 27.91 -5.17
CA GLY A 73 -8.41 28.88 -4.88
C GLY A 73 -7.86 30.18 -4.29
N ASP A 74 -6.99 30.09 -3.27
CA ASP A 74 -6.31 31.24 -2.67
C ASP A 74 -5.49 31.99 -3.73
N LEU A 75 -4.74 31.26 -4.57
CA LEU A 75 -3.98 31.87 -5.68
C LEU A 75 -4.89 32.55 -6.71
N ALA A 76 -6.05 31.99 -7.02
CA ALA A 76 -7.00 32.59 -7.94
C ALA A 76 -7.57 33.92 -7.39
N PHE A 77 -7.72 34.04 -6.08
CA PHE A 77 -8.14 35.28 -5.42
C PHE A 77 -7.08 36.38 -5.57
N ASP A 78 -5.79 36.03 -5.40
CA ASP A 78 -4.66 36.96 -5.46
C ASP A 78 -4.26 37.40 -6.88
N LEU A 79 -4.72 36.69 -7.91
CA LEU A 79 -4.40 36.98 -9.31
C LEU A 79 -5.54 37.73 -10.00
N ASP A 80 -5.22 38.46 -11.08
CA ASP A 80 -6.19 39.14 -11.94
C ASP A 80 -6.10 38.68 -13.41
N GLY A 81 -7.17 38.98 -14.16
CA GLY A 81 -7.23 38.79 -15.61
C GLY A 81 -6.98 37.34 -16.06
N SER A 82 -6.20 37.17 -17.12
CA SER A 82 -5.91 35.84 -17.69
C SER A 82 -5.23 34.89 -16.70
N ARG A 83 -4.41 35.40 -15.78
CA ARG A 83 -3.73 34.55 -14.78
C ARG A 83 -4.70 33.98 -13.75
N ARG A 84 -5.72 34.74 -13.34
CA ARG A 84 -6.82 34.21 -12.51
C ARG A 84 -7.50 33.04 -13.21
N HIS A 85 -7.79 33.17 -14.51
CA HIS A 85 -8.42 32.08 -15.27
C HIS A 85 -7.55 30.82 -15.36
N VAL A 86 -6.23 30.97 -15.43
CA VAL A 86 -5.31 29.82 -15.37
C VAL A 86 -5.36 29.14 -14.01
N ALA A 87 -5.34 29.88 -12.90
CA ALA A 87 -5.47 29.32 -11.55
C ALA A 87 -6.81 28.61 -11.34
N LEU A 88 -7.92 29.20 -11.80
CA LEU A 88 -9.23 28.55 -11.78
C LEU A 88 -9.27 27.29 -12.66
N GLY A 89 -8.59 27.30 -13.81
CA GLY A 89 -8.46 26.11 -14.66
C GLY A 89 -7.68 24.99 -13.98
N LEU A 90 -6.62 25.32 -13.22
CA LEU A 90 -5.90 24.37 -12.39
C LEU A 90 -6.81 23.78 -11.29
N GLN A 91 -7.56 24.64 -10.60
CA GLN A 91 -8.54 24.22 -9.60
C GLN A 91 -9.54 23.22 -10.19
N GLN A 92 -10.10 23.53 -11.36
CA GLN A 92 -11.02 22.63 -12.07
C GLN A 92 -10.39 21.26 -12.38
N LEU A 93 -9.12 21.21 -12.77
CA LEU A 93 -8.42 19.94 -13.03
C LEU A 93 -8.24 19.11 -11.76
N ILE A 94 -8.00 19.76 -10.61
CA ILE A 94 -7.89 19.10 -9.30
C ILE A 94 -9.25 18.46 -8.93
N GLU A 95 -10.34 19.22 -9.02
CA GLU A 95 -11.69 18.72 -8.76
C GLU A 95 -12.08 17.53 -9.68
N LEU A 96 -11.69 17.58 -10.96
CA LEU A 96 -11.87 16.45 -11.87
C LEU A 96 -11.04 15.23 -11.46
N GLY A 97 -9.83 15.43 -10.95
CA GLY A 97 -8.98 14.38 -10.39
C GLY A 97 -9.62 13.70 -9.18
N GLU A 98 -10.21 14.47 -8.27
CA GLU A 98 -10.96 13.94 -7.12
C GLU A 98 -12.14 13.08 -7.57
N LEU A 99 -12.93 13.53 -8.55
CA LEU A 99 -14.04 12.75 -9.10
C LEU A 99 -13.58 11.42 -9.72
N LEU A 100 -12.45 11.43 -10.43
CA LEU A 100 -11.87 10.21 -11.00
C LEU A 100 -11.36 9.26 -9.91
N ALA A 101 -10.69 9.77 -8.87
CA ALA A 101 -10.21 8.97 -7.75
C ALA A 101 -11.37 8.31 -6.99
N ASN A 102 -12.42 9.09 -6.69
CA ASN A 102 -13.64 8.58 -6.05
C ASN A 102 -14.30 7.51 -6.92
N ARG A 103 -14.42 7.73 -8.23
CA ARG A 103 -14.98 6.72 -9.14
C ARG A 103 -14.11 5.47 -9.23
N ALA A 104 -12.78 5.62 -9.21
CA ALA A 104 -11.87 4.47 -9.22
C ALA A 104 -12.05 3.63 -7.96
N LEU A 105 -12.20 4.25 -6.79
CA LEU A 105 -12.51 3.58 -5.53
C LEU A 105 -13.81 2.76 -5.64
N ASP A 106 -14.89 3.37 -6.12
CA ASP A 106 -16.18 2.67 -6.30
C ASP A 106 -16.09 1.44 -7.24
N VAL A 107 -15.15 1.44 -8.19
CA VAL A 107 -14.96 0.33 -9.13
C VAL A 107 -14.12 -0.79 -8.50
N VAL A 108 -13.09 -0.47 -7.72
CA VAL A 108 -12.20 -1.47 -7.11
C VAL A 108 -12.75 -2.05 -5.81
N ASP A 109 -13.60 -1.30 -5.11
CA ASP A 109 -14.32 -1.74 -3.92
C ASP A 109 -15.84 -1.50 -4.09
N PRO A 110 -16.52 -2.34 -4.88
CA PRO A 110 -17.96 -2.25 -5.06
C PRO A 110 -18.65 -2.62 -3.76
N ARG A 111 -19.37 -1.67 -3.17
CA ARG A 111 -20.22 -1.90 -1.99
C ARG A 111 -21.39 -2.83 -2.29
#